data_AF-A0A2P5XQQ9-F1
#
_entry.id   AF-A0A2P5XQQ9-F1
#
_cell.length_a   1.000
_cell.length_b   1.000
_cell.length_c   1.000
_cell.angle_alpha   90.00
_cell.angle_beta   90.00
_cell.angle_gamma   90.00
#
_symmetry.space_group_name_H-M   'P 1'
#
loop_
_entity.id
_entity.type
_entity.pdbx_description
1 polymer ?
#
loop_
_entity_poly.entity_id
_entity_poly.type
_entity_poly.pdbx_seq_one_letter_code
_entity_poly.pdbx_strand_id
1 'polypeptide(L)'
;MKIDRLKKYEYCLPYFYQPLKEDELEQSTEVQIIFPAEQKPVFCEFDWELDELDEFTDKLIEADELDKDQKDAFKDFVKEKVREAKKANWQAREARRKALEEMSEETKAAFQNMRFYKFYPVHTPDTPDVSNVKAPFINRYYGKAHEIL
;
A
#
# COMPACT_ATOMS: atom_id res chain seq x y z
N MET A 1 17.72 -11.32 -8.85
CA MET A 1 17.32 -11.47 -10.28
C MET A 1 15.82 -11.46 -10.55
N LYS A 2 14.94 -12.14 -9.78
CA LYS A 2 13.47 -12.03 -9.99
C LYS A 2 12.89 -10.67 -9.54
N ILE A 3 13.36 -10.15 -8.40
CA ILE A 3 12.81 -8.92 -7.78
C ILE A 3 13.15 -7.66 -8.60
N ASP A 4 14.41 -7.49 -9.04
CA ASP A 4 14.80 -6.34 -9.87
C ASP A 4 14.09 -6.30 -11.22
N ARG A 5 13.77 -7.47 -11.78
CA ARG A 5 13.02 -7.59 -13.03
C ARG A 5 11.54 -7.26 -12.80
N LEU A 6 10.97 -7.68 -11.67
CA LEU A 6 9.60 -7.31 -11.25
C LEU A 6 9.47 -5.79 -11.07
N LYS A 7 10.40 -5.17 -10.34
CA LYS A 7 10.44 -3.72 -10.10
C LYS A 7 10.52 -2.88 -11.38
N LYS A 8 11.21 -3.39 -12.42
CA LYS A 8 11.25 -2.73 -13.74
C LYS A 8 9.90 -2.66 -14.44
N TYR A 9 9.00 -3.62 -14.18
CA TYR A 9 7.68 -3.66 -14.79
C TYR A 9 6.58 -3.09 -13.89
N GLU A 10 6.79 -2.97 -12.57
CA GLU A 10 5.84 -2.31 -11.66
C GLU A 10 5.50 -0.89 -12.10
N TYR A 11 6.51 -0.13 -12.58
CA TYR A 11 6.31 1.23 -13.11
C TYR A 11 5.54 1.29 -14.43
N CYS A 12 5.39 0.17 -15.15
CA CYS A 12 4.67 0.11 -16.42
C CYS A 12 3.23 -0.40 -16.27
N LEU A 13 2.82 -0.78 -15.06
CA LEU A 13 1.46 -1.23 -14.83
C LEU A 13 0.54 -0.02 -14.69
N PRO A 14 -0.52 0.10 -15.51
CA PRO A 14 -1.48 1.16 -15.34
C PRO A 14 -2.09 1.08 -13.94
N TYR A 15 -2.24 2.24 -13.32
CA TYR A 15 -2.91 2.39 -12.04
C TYR A 15 -4.39 2.68 -12.30
N PHE A 16 -5.26 1.92 -11.63
CA PHE A 16 -6.69 2.19 -11.62
C PHE A 16 -7.15 2.35 -10.18
N TYR A 17 -7.64 3.54 -9.86
CA TYR A 17 -8.30 3.80 -8.60
C TYR A 17 -9.79 3.48 -8.76
N GLN A 18 -10.30 2.57 -7.91
CA GLN A 18 -11.72 2.25 -7.84
C GLN A 18 -12.30 2.85 -6.55
N PRO A 19 -12.90 4.05 -6.59
CA PRO A 19 -13.34 4.75 -5.38
C PRO A 19 -14.32 3.96 -4.52
N LEU A 20 -15.09 3.05 -5.15
CA LEU A 20 -16.10 2.22 -4.47
C LEU A 20 -15.50 1.07 -3.66
N LYS A 21 -14.23 0.71 -3.88
CA LYS A 21 -13.53 -0.33 -3.13
C LYS A 21 -12.60 0.31 -2.12
N GLU A 22 -12.49 -0.32 -0.95
CA GLU A 22 -11.46 0.05 0.03
C GLU A 22 -10.15 -0.61 -0.41
N ASP A 23 -9.10 0.18 -0.55
CA ASP A 23 -7.76 -0.33 -0.83
C ASP A 23 -7.07 -0.63 0.50
N GLU A 24 -6.44 -1.80 0.63
CA GLU A 24 -5.73 -2.21 1.85
C GLU A 24 -4.62 -1.20 2.22
N LEU A 25 -4.02 -0.56 1.21
CA LEU A 25 -3.00 0.47 1.41
C LEU A 25 -3.52 1.75 2.08
N GLU A 26 -4.83 2.05 1.99
CA GLU A 26 -5.44 3.22 2.62
C GLU A 26 -5.57 3.07 4.15
N GLN A 27 -5.31 1.87 4.69
CA GLN A 27 -5.44 1.57 6.12
C GLN A 27 -4.11 1.22 6.80
N SER A 28 -2.97 1.55 6.18
CA SER A 28 -1.67 1.22 6.75
C SER A 28 -1.55 1.67 8.22
N THR A 29 -1.19 0.71 9.07
CA THR A 29 -0.91 0.89 10.49
C THR A 29 0.58 1.02 10.79
N GLU A 30 1.40 0.87 9.75
CA GLU A 30 2.83 1.06 9.76
C GLU A 30 3.18 2.55 9.64
N VAL A 31 4.02 3.01 10.54
CA VAL A 31 4.58 4.36 10.55
C VAL A 31 6.08 4.28 10.33
N GLN A 32 6.56 5.03 9.34
CA GLN A 32 7.99 5.27 9.19
C GLN A 32 8.45 6.33 10.19
N ILE A 33 9.36 5.93 11.06
CA ILE A 33 9.90 6.74 12.15
C ILE A 33 11.33 7.13 11.79
N ILE A 34 11.56 8.44 11.78
CA ILE A 34 12.87 9.04 11.60
C ILE A 34 13.14 9.87 12.85
N PHE A 35 13.80 9.26 13.84
CA PHE A 35 14.10 9.92 15.11
C PHE A 35 15.49 10.56 15.06
N PRO A 36 15.61 11.89 15.28
CA PRO A 36 16.89 12.58 15.26
C PRO A 36 17.64 12.40 16.59
N ALA A 37 18.20 11.21 16.81
CA ALA A 37 19.09 10.95 17.95
C ALA A 37 20.45 11.65 17.78
N GLU A 38 21.14 11.90 18.90
CA GLU A 38 22.34 12.76 18.98
C GLU A 38 23.52 12.25 18.17
N GLN A 39 23.74 10.93 18.10
CA GLN A 39 24.86 10.36 17.35
C GLN A 39 24.47 9.97 15.93
N LYS A 40 23.33 9.29 15.77
CA LYS A 40 22.86 8.78 14.48
C LYS A 40 21.33 8.75 14.46
N PRO A 41 20.67 9.24 13.40
CA PRO A 41 19.23 9.12 13.29
C PRO A 41 18.79 7.66 13.28
N VAL A 42 17.77 7.34 14.06
CA VAL A 42 17.15 6.01 14.06
C VAL A 42 16.08 5.99 12.97
N PHE A 43 16.23 5.05 12.03
CA PHE A 43 15.25 4.80 10.98
C PHE A 43 14.60 3.45 11.25
N CYS A 44 13.30 3.45 11.53
CA CYS A 44 12.58 2.22 11.80
C CYS A 44 11.11 2.30 11.35
N GLU A 45 10.50 1.15 11.15
CA GLU A 45 9.08 1.01 10.83
C GLU A 45 8.39 0.44 12.07
N PHE A 46 7.32 1.10 12.51
CA PHE A 46 6.55 0.70 13.69
C PHE A 46 5.10 0.51 13.30
N ASP A 47 4.57 -0.69 13.52
CA ASP A 47 3.15 -1.00 13.31
C ASP A 47 2.40 -0.92 14.65
N TRP A 48 1.49 0.05 14.80
CA TRP A 48 0.77 0.19 16.07
C TRP A 48 -0.28 -0.92 16.34
N GLU A 49 -0.60 -1.79 15.37
CA GLU A 49 -1.47 -2.95 15.55
C GLU A 49 -0.69 -4.22 15.86
N LEU A 50 0.51 -4.38 15.29
CA LEU A 50 1.31 -5.59 15.42
C LEU A 50 2.46 -5.47 16.44
N ASP A 51 3.00 -4.27 16.63
CA ASP A 51 4.14 -4.03 17.51
C ASP A 51 3.71 -3.45 18.87
N GLU A 52 4.29 -4.02 19.93
CA GLU A 52 4.23 -3.42 21.27
C GLU A 52 5.37 -2.41 21.45
N LEU A 53 5.02 -1.18 21.80
CA LEU A 53 5.97 -0.06 21.90
C LEU A 53 7.13 -0.33 22.88
N ASP A 54 6.84 -0.99 24.00
CA ASP A 54 7.83 -1.30 25.01
C ASP A 54 8.84 -2.34 24.51
N GLU A 55 8.36 -3.46 23.97
CA GLU A 55 9.20 -4.50 23.37
C GLU A 55 10.01 -3.99 22.18
N PHE A 56 9.39 -3.16 21.34
CA PHE A 56 10.03 -2.56 20.17
C PHE A 56 11.20 -1.65 20.59
N THR A 57 10.99 -0.79 21.58
CA THR A 57 12.03 0.10 22.07
C THR A 57 13.16 -0.68 22.75
N ASP A 58 12.83 -1.74 23.50
CA ASP A 58 13.84 -2.58 24.15
C ASP A 58 14.70 -3.33 23.14
N LYS A 59 14.12 -3.83 22.04
CA LYS A 59 14.87 -4.44 20.93
C LYS A 59 15.84 -3.45 20.27
N LEU A 60 15.44 -2.19 20.09
CA LEU A 60 16.31 -1.15 19.53
C LEU A 60 17.49 -0.80 20.46
N ILE A 61 17.28 -0.84 21.78
CA ILE A 61 18.33 -0.64 22.78
C ILE A 61 19.27 -1.84 22.81
N GLU A 62 18.76 -3.08 22.76
CA GLU A 62 19.58 -4.29 22.69
C GLU A 62 20.44 -4.35 21.42
N ALA A 63 19.95 -3.78 20.32
CA ALA A 63 20.67 -3.65 19.07
C ALA A 63 21.69 -2.48 19.04
N ASP A 64 21.81 -1.72 20.14
CA ASP A 64 22.67 -0.52 20.25
C ASP A 64 22.33 0.57 19.21
N GLU A 65 21.08 0.57 18.71
CA GLU A 65 20.59 1.59 17.76
C GLU A 65 20.00 2.80 18.49
N LEU A 66 19.51 2.61 19.72
CA LEU A 66 18.94 3.65 20.57
C LEU A 66 19.62 3.64 21.94
N ASP A 67 20.02 4.82 22.43
CA ASP A 67 20.56 4.96 23.78
C ASP A 67 19.45 4.78 24.83
N LYS A 68 19.78 4.14 25.95
CA LYS A 68 18.87 3.98 27.10
C LYS A 68 18.38 5.31 27.64
N ASP A 69 19.23 6.33 27.62
CA ASP A 69 18.90 7.66 28.13
C ASP A 69 17.87 8.36 27.23
N GLN A 70 17.75 7.94 25.97
CA GLN A 70 16.80 8.48 25.00
C GLN A 70 15.52 7.66 24.86
N LYS A 71 15.37 6.57 25.65
CA LYS A 71 14.22 5.66 25.60
C LYS A 71 12.88 6.37 25.72
N ASP A 72 12.72 7.22 26.72
CA ASP A 72 11.45 7.90 26.97
C ASP A 72 11.13 8.94 25.88
N ALA A 73 12.15 9.69 25.44
CA ALA A 73 12.01 10.65 24.35
C ALA A 73 11.60 9.97 23.03
N PHE A 74 12.20 8.80 22.73
CA PHE A 74 11.84 8.01 21.57
C PHE A 74 10.40 7.50 21.65
N LYS A 75 9.98 6.94 22.80
CA LYS A 75 8.60 6.46 23.00
C LYS A 75 7.58 7.57 22.79
N ASP A 76 7.84 8.77 23.31
CA ASP A 76 6.94 9.91 23.14
C ASP A 76 6.90 10.37 21.68
N PHE A 77 8.03 10.36 20.98
CA PHE A 77 8.08 10.65 19.55
C PHE A 77 7.28 9.62 18.72
N VAL A 78 7.43 8.33 19.01
CA VAL A 78 6.67 7.26 18.34
C VAL A 78 5.16 7.48 18.57
N LYS A 79 4.73 7.75 19.82
CA LYS A 79 3.32 8.03 20.13
C LYS A 79 2.79 9.24 19.37
N GLU A 80 3.58 10.30 19.24
CA GLU A 80 3.20 11.49 18.48
C GLU A 80 3.02 11.14 17.00
N LYS A 81 3.98 10.42 16.39
CA LYS A 81 3.90 9.98 14.99
C LYS A 81 2.74 9.04 14.72
N VAL A 82 2.48 8.09 15.62
CA VAL A 82 1.30 7.22 15.56
C VAL A 82 0.02 8.04 15.64
N ARG A 83 -0.04 9.08 16.49
CA ARG A 83 -1.22 9.95 16.60
C ARG A 83 -1.43 10.79 15.34
N GLU A 84 -0.36 11.34 14.75
CA GLU A 84 -0.40 12.06 13.48
C GLU A 84 -0.92 11.15 12.35
N ALA A 85 -0.36 9.95 12.23
CA ALA A 85 -0.76 8.96 11.23
C ALA A 85 -2.22 8.51 11.42
N LYS A 86 -2.66 8.21 12.65
CA LYS A 86 -4.07 7.90 12.94
C LYS A 86 -5.01 9.04 12.55
N LYS A 87 -4.62 10.29 12.80
CA LYS A 87 -5.40 11.46 12.38
C LYS A 87 -5.45 11.59 10.85
N ALA A 88 -4.33 11.39 10.17
CA ALA A 88 -4.26 11.41 8.70
C ALA A 88 -5.15 10.31 8.10
N ASN A 89 -5.08 9.08 8.63
CA ASN A 89 -5.94 7.97 8.21
C ASN A 89 -7.42 8.29 8.41
N TRP A 90 -7.79 8.90 9.54
CA TRP A 90 -9.17 9.34 9.78
C TRP A 90 -9.62 10.41 8.78
N GLN A 91 -8.79 11.43 8.52
CA GLN A 91 -9.10 12.48 7.54
C GLN A 91 -9.23 11.92 6.12
N ALA A 92 -8.37 10.97 5.73
CA ALA A 92 -8.45 10.29 4.44
C ALA A 92 -9.77 9.49 4.31
N ARG A 93 -10.17 8.76 5.36
CA ARG A 93 -11.46 8.06 5.41
C ARG A 93 -12.64 9.00 5.29
N GLU A 94 -12.62 10.13 5.99
CA GLU A 94 -13.69 11.14 5.88
C GLU A 94 -13.74 11.78 4.50
N ALA A 95 -12.58 12.16 3.93
CA ALA A 95 -12.50 12.71 2.58
C ALA A 95 -13.05 11.73 1.54
N ARG A 96 -12.73 10.44 1.69
CA ARG A 96 -13.29 9.37 0.84
C ARG A 96 -14.79 9.24 1.00
N ARG A 97 -15.30 9.18 2.24
CA ARG A 97 -16.76 9.13 2.50
C ARG A 97 -17.47 10.31 1.84
N LYS A 98 -16.94 11.52 2.03
CA LYS A 98 -17.50 12.73 1.43
C LYS A 98 -17.46 12.69 -0.09
N ALA A 99 -16.33 12.28 -0.69
CA ALA A 99 -16.21 12.14 -2.14
C ALA A 99 -17.21 11.11 -2.70
N LEU A 100 -17.47 10.02 -1.98
CA LEU A 100 -18.49 9.03 -2.34
C LEU A 100 -19.91 9.56 -2.19
N GLU A 101 -20.19 10.37 -1.17
CA GLU A 101 -21.49 11.02 -0.98
C GLU A 101 -21.77 12.06 -2.07
N GLU A 102 -20.78 12.89 -2.41
CA GLU A 102 -20.87 13.94 -3.44
C GLU A 102 -20.86 13.37 -4.87
N MET A 103 -20.44 12.11 -5.06
CA MET A 103 -20.40 11.47 -6.36
C MET A 103 -21.81 11.23 -6.91
N SER A 104 -22.04 11.67 -8.15
CA SER A 104 -23.32 11.48 -8.85
C SER A 104 -23.67 10.00 -9.03
N GLU A 105 -24.97 9.70 -9.07
CA GLU A 105 -25.46 8.34 -9.31
C GLU A 105 -24.97 7.78 -10.66
N GLU A 106 -24.90 8.62 -11.69
CA GLU A 106 -24.36 8.26 -13.00
C GLU A 106 -22.90 7.80 -12.90
N THR A 107 -22.07 8.51 -12.14
CA THR A 107 -20.65 8.16 -11.95
C THR A 107 -20.52 6.86 -11.15
N LYS A 108 -21.33 6.68 -10.11
CA LYS A 108 -21.38 5.43 -9.33
C LYS A 108 -21.75 4.24 -10.22
N ALA A 109 -22.78 4.41 -11.05
CA ALA A 109 -23.21 3.39 -12.00
C ALA A 109 -22.12 3.10 -13.05
N ALA A 110 -21.41 4.12 -13.53
CA ALA A 110 -20.31 3.93 -14.47
C ALA A 110 -19.18 3.08 -13.86
N PHE A 111 -18.80 3.33 -12.61
CA PHE A 111 -17.77 2.53 -11.92
C PHE A 111 -18.22 1.10 -11.64
N GLN A 112 -19.51 0.86 -11.35
CA GLN A 112 -20.06 -0.49 -11.15
C GLN A 112 -20.18 -1.28 -12.46
N ASN A 113 -20.57 -0.61 -13.54
CA ASN A 113 -20.76 -1.23 -14.86
C ASN A 113 -19.47 -1.35 -15.68
N MET A 114 -18.36 -0.79 -15.18
CA MET A 114 -17.06 -0.85 -15.83
C MET A 114 -16.59 -2.30 -15.98
N ARG A 115 -16.20 -2.67 -17.21
CA ARG A 115 -15.67 -4.00 -17.52
C ARG A 115 -14.23 -3.93 -17.99
N PHE A 116 -13.43 -4.87 -17.52
CA PHE A 116 -12.03 -5.06 -17.93
C PHE A 116 -11.91 -6.25 -18.86
N TYR A 117 -11.30 -6.02 -20.02
CA TYR A 117 -11.02 -7.04 -21.02
C TYR A 117 -9.51 -7.22 -21.10
N LYS A 118 -9.04 -8.47 -21.09
CA LYS A 118 -7.61 -8.77 -21.23
C LYS A 118 -7.38 -9.53 -22.53
N PHE A 119 -6.65 -8.87 -23.43
CA PHE A 119 -6.36 -9.38 -24.76
C PHE A 119 -5.02 -10.13 -24.77
N TYR A 120 -5.02 -11.31 -25.36
CA TYR A 120 -3.83 -12.08 -25.70
C TYR A 120 -3.69 -12.14 -27.22
N PRO A 121 -2.46 -12.15 -27.75
CA PRO A 121 -2.23 -12.34 -29.17
C PRO A 121 -2.91 -13.63 -29.67
N VAL A 122 -3.55 -13.56 -30.84
CA VAL A 122 -4.06 -14.75 -31.54
C VAL A 122 -2.86 -15.51 -32.10
N HIS A 123 -2.88 -16.83 -31.94
CA HIS A 123 -1.85 -17.68 -32.53
C HIS A 123 -1.92 -17.62 -34.06
N THR A 124 -0.83 -17.20 -34.67
CA THR A 124 -0.55 -17.25 -36.10
C THR A 124 0.74 -18.03 -36.30
N PRO A 125 1.08 -18.47 -37.54
CA PRO A 125 2.33 -19.18 -37.79
C PRO A 125 3.59 -18.44 -37.30
N ASP A 126 3.52 -17.10 -37.23
CA ASP A 126 4.61 -16.21 -36.81
C ASP A 126 4.56 -15.80 -35.33
N THR A 127 3.55 -16.24 -34.56
CA THR A 127 3.42 -15.90 -33.13
C THR A 127 3.41 -17.15 -32.25
N PRO A 128 4.05 -17.09 -31.07
CA PRO A 128 4.05 -18.22 -30.13
C PRO A 128 2.63 -18.52 -29.64
N ASP A 129 2.34 -19.80 -29.41
CA ASP A 129 1.09 -20.20 -28.77
C ASP A 129 1.08 -19.75 -27.30
N VAL A 130 0.13 -18.87 -26.97
CA VAL A 130 -0.06 -18.31 -25.63
C VAL A 130 -1.26 -18.92 -24.90
N SER A 131 -1.90 -19.95 -25.45
CA SER A 131 -3.06 -20.65 -24.87
C SER A 131 -2.82 -21.05 -23.40
N ASN A 132 -1.63 -21.57 -23.10
CA ASN A 132 -1.23 -22.05 -21.78
C ASN A 132 -0.86 -20.93 -20.78
N VAL A 133 -0.73 -19.68 -21.22
CA VAL A 133 -0.35 -18.54 -20.37
C VAL A 133 -1.49 -17.52 -20.21
N LYS A 134 -2.68 -17.79 -20.77
CA LYS A 134 -3.86 -16.94 -20.57
C LYS A 134 -4.28 -16.99 -19.10
N ALA A 135 -4.19 -15.85 -18.44
CA ALA A 135 -4.63 -15.66 -17.05
C ALA A 135 -5.64 -14.49 -16.93
N PRO A 136 -6.70 -14.63 -16.12
CA PRO A 136 -7.68 -13.58 -15.86
C PRO A 136 -7.10 -12.42 -15.04
N PHE A 137 -6.13 -12.70 -14.17
CA PHE A 137 -5.53 -11.69 -13.32
C PHE A 137 -4.76 -10.65 -14.15
N ILE A 138 -5.07 -9.38 -13.97
CA ILE A 138 -4.41 -8.24 -14.64
C ILE A 138 -3.26 -7.76 -13.75
N ASN A 139 -3.60 -7.14 -12.62
CA ASN A 139 -2.68 -6.69 -11.57
C ASN A 139 -3.48 -6.38 -10.28
N ARG A 140 -2.81 -5.90 -9.22
CA ARG A 140 -3.46 -5.58 -7.93
C ARG A 140 -4.56 -4.51 -8.00
N TYR A 141 -4.44 -3.55 -8.92
CA TYR A 141 -5.36 -2.41 -9.03
C TYR A 141 -6.64 -2.75 -9.81
N TYR A 142 -6.49 -3.52 -10.88
CA TYR A 142 -7.61 -3.96 -11.72
C TYR A 142 -8.24 -5.27 -11.23
N GLY A 143 -7.48 -6.10 -10.51
CA GLY A 143 -7.88 -7.45 -10.12
C GLY A 143 -7.95 -8.39 -11.33
N LYS A 144 -9.10 -9.06 -11.52
CA LYS A 144 -9.34 -9.98 -12.63
C LYS A 144 -10.11 -9.28 -13.76
N ALA A 145 -9.74 -9.61 -14.99
CA ALA A 145 -10.54 -9.28 -16.17
C ALA A 145 -11.91 -9.96 -16.08
N HIS A 146 -12.93 -9.27 -16.58
CA HIS A 146 -14.27 -9.81 -16.72
C HIS A 146 -14.34 -10.78 -17.90
N GLU A 147 -13.53 -10.52 -18.93
CA GLU A 147 -13.42 -11.38 -20.11
C GLU A 147 -11.96 -11.45 -20.59
N ILE A 148 -11.57 -12.65 -21.05
CA ILE A 148 -10.27 -12.91 -21.65
C ILE A 148 -10.49 -13.20 -23.12
N LEU A 149 -9.84 -12.43 -23.99
CA LEU A 149 -9.92 -12.54 -25.45
C LEU A 149 -8.56 -12.98 -25.99
#